data_AF-A0A966HKX5-F1
#
_entry.id   AF-A0A966HKX5-F1
#
_cell.length_a   1.000
_cell.length_b   1.000
_cell.length_c   1.000
_cell.angle_alpha   90.00
_cell.angle_beta   90.00
_cell.angle_gamma   90.00
#
_symmetry.space_group_name_H-M   'P 1'
#
loop_
_entity.id
_entity.type
_entity.pdbx_description
1 polymer ?
#
loop_
_entity_poly.entity_id
_entity_poly.type
_entity_poly.pdbx_seq_one_letter_code
_entity_poly.pdbx_strand_id
1 'polypeptide(L)'
;IFFYKKDFNEVDFLDFINNFFDQNKVDIVLSDMAVNTTGNKDLDAIKTNSIALDVINLSKVILKPKSTLLVKIFSGKDEDILIKNAKDFFKSIERIKPDSSRKESREMYLLCRNLKTV
;
A
#
# COMPACT_ATOMS: atom_id res chain seq x y z
N ILE A 1 18.04 7.52 9.12
CA ILE A 1 17.26 6.76 8.11
C ILE A 1 18.01 5.47 7.87
N PHE A 2 17.34 4.32 8.01
CA PHE A 2 17.94 3.01 7.77
C PHE A 2 17.45 2.47 6.43
N PHE A 3 18.33 1.82 5.67
CA PHE A 3 18.01 1.25 4.36
C PHE A 3 18.34 -0.24 4.36
N TYR A 4 17.38 -1.04 3.90
CA TYR A 4 17.54 -2.49 3.81
C TYR A 4 17.08 -2.96 2.44
N LYS A 5 17.89 -3.81 1.81
CA LYS A 5 17.50 -4.54 0.60
C LYS A 5 16.85 -5.85 1.02
N LYS A 6 15.52 -5.85 1.14
CA LYS A 6 14.71 -7.03 1.46
C LYS A 6 13.45 -7.05 0.60
N ASP A 7 12.99 -8.25 0.28
CA ASP A 7 11.68 -8.48 -0.31
C ASP A 7 10.66 -8.64 0.83
N PHE A 8 9.53 -7.94 0.74
CA PHE A 8 8.50 -8.00 1.77
C PHE A 8 7.57 -9.21 1.64
N ASN A 9 7.67 -9.94 0.54
CA ASN A 9 6.95 -11.20 0.30
C ASN A 9 7.67 -12.42 0.89
N GLU A 10 8.93 -12.26 1.31
CA GLU A 10 9.69 -13.34 1.93
C GLU A 10 9.16 -13.64 3.34
N VAL A 11 9.21 -14.92 3.70
CA VAL A 11 8.65 -15.42 4.96
C VAL A 11 9.34 -14.82 6.19
N ASP A 12 10.60 -14.41 6.07
CA ASP A 12 11.39 -13.81 7.16
C ASP A 12 11.11 -12.31 7.33
N PHE A 13 10.38 -11.66 6.41
CA PHE A 13 10.24 -10.21 6.42
C PHE A 13 9.45 -9.70 7.63
N LEU A 14 8.39 -10.41 8.02
CA LEU A 14 7.60 -10.05 9.20
C LEU A 14 8.46 -10.14 10.48
N ASP A 15 9.25 -11.20 10.62
CA ASP A 15 10.16 -11.35 11.76
C ASP A 15 11.23 -10.26 11.77
N PHE A 16 11.78 -9.94 10.60
CA PHE A 16 12.73 -8.84 10.44
C PHE A 16 12.13 -7.51 10.89
N ILE A 17 10.93 -7.14 10.42
CA ILE A 17 10.27 -5.88 10.78
C ILE A 17 9.93 -5.85 12.27
N ASN A 18 9.36 -6.93 12.81
CA ASN A 18 9.02 -6.99 14.23
C ASN A 18 10.28 -6.84 15.10
N ASN A 19 11.38 -7.52 14.76
CA ASN A 19 12.64 -7.38 15.50
C ASN A 19 13.24 -5.99 15.36
N PHE A 20 13.16 -5.37 14.17
CA PHE A 20 13.68 -4.02 13.94
C PHE A 20 12.97 -2.97 14.81
N PHE A 21 11.68 -3.16 15.09
CA PHE A 21 10.87 -2.25 15.92
C PHE A 21 10.67 -2.76 17.35
N ASP A 22 11.47 -3.70 17.85
CA ASP A 22 11.33 -4.27 19.21
C ASP A 22 9.90 -4.76 19.51
N GLN A 23 9.31 -5.48 18.56
CA GLN A 23 7.93 -5.98 18.57
C GLN A 23 6.84 -4.89 18.56
N ASN A 24 7.22 -3.62 18.40
CA ASN A 24 6.27 -2.53 18.24
C ASN A 24 5.73 -2.49 16.80
N LYS A 25 4.46 -2.09 16.69
CA LYS A 25 3.82 -1.76 15.42
C LYS A 25 4.22 -0.35 14.96
N VAL A 26 4.01 -0.05 13.69
CA VAL A 26 4.37 1.25 13.08
C VAL A 26 3.16 2.18 12.97
N ASP A 27 3.43 3.49 12.96
CA ASP A 27 2.40 4.52 12.85
C ASP A 27 2.01 4.79 11.39
N ILE A 28 2.97 4.69 10.47
CA ILE A 28 2.79 5.02 9.05
C ILE A 28 3.49 3.99 8.18
N VAL A 29 2.81 3.53 7.13
CA VAL A 29 3.41 2.82 5.99
C VAL A 29 3.21 3.68 4.74
N LEU A 30 4.30 3.87 4.00
CA LEU A 30 4.30 4.55 2.70
C LEU A 30 4.77 3.56 1.64
N SER A 31 4.01 3.40 0.57
CA SER A 31 4.40 2.60 -0.58
C SER A 31 4.29 3.43 -1.85
N ASP A 32 5.44 3.57 -2.51
CA ASP A 32 5.55 4.14 -3.85
C ASP A 32 5.94 3.06 -4.88
N MET A 33 5.50 1.82 -4.67
CA MET A 33 5.80 0.71 -5.58
C MET A 33 4.90 0.75 -6.82
N ALA A 34 5.50 0.44 -7.97
CA ALA A 34 4.81 0.15 -9.22
C ALA A 34 5.63 -0.86 -10.02
N VAL A 35 4.97 -1.63 -10.88
CA VAL A 35 5.69 -2.50 -11.81
C VAL A 35 6.28 -1.69 -12.96
N ASN A 36 7.29 -2.26 -13.62
CA ASN A 36 7.75 -1.75 -14.90
C ASN A 36 6.59 -1.72 -15.89
N THR A 37 6.31 -0.54 -16.46
CA THR A 37 5.22 -0.34 -17.40
C THR A 37 5.50 -1.06 -18.71
N THR A 38 4.53 -1.83 -19.18
CA THR A 38 4.55 -2.49 -20.48
C THR A 38 4.06 -1.58 -21.60
N GLY A 39 3.44 -0.45 -21.25
CA GLY A 39 2.77 0.47 -22.18
C GLY A 39 1.29 0.13 -22.38
N ASN A 40 0.86 -1.08 -21.98
CA ASN A 40 -0.56 -1.40 -21.86
C ASN A 40 -1.07 -0.91 -20.50
N LYS A 41 -1.74 0.24 -20.51
CA LYS A 41 -2.22 0.92 -19.30
C LYS A 41 -3.13 0.06 -18.42
N ASP A 42 -3.89 -0.87 -18.99
CA ASP A 42 -4.80 -1.73 -18.23
C ASP A 42 -4.03 -2.86 -17.55
N LEU A 43 -3.09 -3.50 -18.25
CA LEU A 43 -2.22 -4.51 -17.65
C LEU A 43 -1.30 -3.91 -16.58
N ASP A 44 -0.77 -2.72 -16.83
CA ASP A 44 0.10 -2.00 -15.91
C ASP A 44 -0.66 -1.63 -14.62
N ALA A 45 -1.94 -1.27 -14.74
CA ALA A 45 -2.81 -1.00 -13.60
C ALA A 45 -3.02 -2.28 -12.77
N ILE A 46 -3.46 -3.36 -13.39
CA ILE A 46 -3.72 -4.64 -12.72
C ILE A 46 -2.48 -5.12 -11.95
N LYS A 47 -1.30 -5.08 -12.58
CA LYS A 47 -0.06 -5.54 -11.95
C LYS A 47 0.39 -4.65 -10.80
N THR A 48 0.32 -3.32 -10.97
CA THR A 48 0.65 -2.37 -9.89
C THR A 48 -0.30 -2.51 -8.71
N ASN A 49 -1.59 -2.65 -8.99
CA ASN A 49 -2.62 -2.81 -7.99
C ASN A 49 -2.53 -4.16 -7.26
N SER A 50 -2.04 -5.22 -7.91
CA SER A 50 -1.72 -6.48 -7.21
C SER A 50 -0.69 -6.26 -6.09
N ILE A 51 0.39 -5.52 -6.37
CA ILE A 51 1.41 -5.21 -5.35
C ILE A 51 0.82 -4.31 -4.26
N ALA A 52 -0.04 -3.35 -4.63
CA ALA A 52 -0.73 -2.50 -3.67
C ALA A 52 -1.62 -3.32 -2.71
N LEU A 53 -2.26 -4.39 -3.19
CA LEU A 53 -3.03 -5.31 -2.36
C LEU A 53 -2.14 -6.03 -1.35
N ASP A 54 -0.96 -6.48 -1.76
CA ASP A 54 0.01 -7.12 -0.87
C ASP A 54 0.48 -6.15 0.22
N VAL A 55 0.69 -4.87 -0.12
CA VAL A 55 1.00 -3.82 0.86
C VAL A 55 -0.15 -3.59 1.85
N ILE A 56 -1.40 -3.55 1.39
CA ILE A 56 -2.57 -3.43 2.28
C ILE A 56 -2.62 -4.62 3.24
N ASN A 57 -2.35 -5.83 2.73
CA ASN A 57 -2.30 -7.05 3.52
C ASN A 57 -1.13 -7.12 4.50
N LEU A 58 0.03 -6.57 4.18
CA LEU A 58 1.12 -6.45 5.13
C LEU A 58 0.76 -5.42 6.22
N SER A 59 0.20 -4.28 5.80
CA SER A 59 -0.12 -3.14 6.66
C SER A 59 -1.06 -3.49 7.80
N LYS A 60 -2.07 -4.34 7.57
CA LYS A 60 -2.97 -4.83 8.64
C LYS A 60 -2.24 -5.58 9.76
N VAL A 61 -1.05 -6.13 9.50
CA VAL A 61 -0.27 -6.88 10.49
C VAL A 61 0.74 -5.98 11.20
N ILE A 62 1.32 -4.99 10.51
CA ILE A 62 2.43 -4.18 11.04
C ILE A 62 2.02 -2.82 11.59
N LEU A 63 0.81 -2.33 11.26
CA LEU A 63 0.34 -1.02 11.72
C LEU A 63 -0.35 -1.06 13.10
N LYS A 64 -0.31 0.07 13.81
CA LYS A 64 -1.12 0.33 15.01
C LYS A 64 -2.61 0.61 14.67
N PRO A 65 -3.54 0.57 15.65
CA PRO A 65 -4.94 1.00 15.45
C PRO A 65 -5.14 2.44 14.94
N LYS A 66 -4.34 3.40 15.42
CA LYS A 66 -4.42 4.82 15.02
C LYS A 66 -3.37 5.19 13.97
N SER A 67 -3.25 4.36 12.95
CA SER A 67 -2.20 4.43 11.94
C SER A 67 -2.69 4.93 10.59
N THR A 68 -1.74 5.14 9.67
CA THR A 68 -1.98 5.55 8.29
C THR A 68 -1.21 4.67 7.31
N LEU A 69 -1.87 4.27 6.23
CA LEU A 69 -1.24 3.72 5.04
C LEU A 69 -1.46 4.69 3.88
N LEU A 70 -0.38 5.04 3.17
CA LEU A 70 -0.46 5.70 1.87
C LEU A 70 0.19 4.76 0.83
N VAL A 71 -0.61 4.26 -0.10
CA VAL A 71 -0.16 3.28 -1.11
C VAL A 71 -0.43 3.80 -2.52
N LYS A 72 0.59 3.79 -3.37
CA LYS A 72 0.45 4.09 -4.79
C LYS A 72 -0.40 3.02 -5.46
N ILE A 73 -1.33 3.46 -6.30
CA ILE A 73 -2.17 2.64 -7.14
C ILE A 73 -2.22 3.27 -8.54
N PHE A 74 -2.62 2.48 -9.52
CA PHE A 74 -2.98 3.00 -10.84
C PHE A 74 -4.49 2.87 -11.00
N SER A 75 -5.15 3.99 -11.30
CA SER A 75 -6.59 3.99 -11.52
C SER A 75 -6.93 3.09 -12.70
N GLY A 76 -7.92 2.22 -12.51
CA GLY A 76 -8.22 1.12 -13.40
C GLY A 76 -9.46 0.36 -12.97
N LYS A 77 -9.83 -0.68 -13.73
CA LYS A 77 -11.06 -1.45 -13.50
C LYS A 77 -11.07 -2.23 -12.17
N ASP A 78 -9.88 -2.51 -11.64
CA ASP A 78 -9.64 -3.31 -10.45
C ASP A 78 -9.43 -2.46 -9.18
N GLU A 79 -9.43 -1.14 -9.29
CA GLU A 79 -9.26 -0.21 -8.17
C GLU A 79 -10.35 -0.40 -7.10
N ASP A 80 -11.60 -0.67 -7.50
CA ASP A 80 -12.70 -0.88 -6.55
C ASP A 80 -12.49 -2.12 -5.68
N ILE A 81 -11.77 -3.14 -6.16
CA ILE A 81 -11.41 -4.33 -5.38
C ILE A 81 -10.44 -3.95 -4.27
N LEU A 82 -9.43 -3.12 -4.57
CA LEU A 82 -8.48 -2.61 -3.58
C LEU A 82 -9.20 -1.79 -2.51
N ILE A 83 -10.10 -0.91 -2.91
CA ILE A 83 -10.83 -0.04 -1.98
C ILE A 83 -11.76 -0.86 -1.09
N LYS A 84 -12.42 -1.89 -1.64
CA LYS A 84 -13.23 -2.81 -0.83
C LYS A 84 -12.38 -3.50 0.23
N ASN A 85 -11.24 -4.09 -0.17
CA ASN A 85 -10.31 -4.72 0.78
C ASN A 85 -9.82 -3.72 1.84
N ALA A 86 -9.43 -2.51 1.42
CA ALA A 86 -8.97 -1.48 2.35
C ALA A 86 -10.08 -1.06 3.33
N LYS A 87 -11.33 -0.92 2.85
CA LYS A 87 -12.49 -0.61 3.70
C LYS A 87 -12.80 -1.69 4.71
N ASP A 88 -12.42 -2.94 4.48
CA ASP A 88 -12.61 -4.01 5.46
C ASP A 88 -11.72 -3.76 6.69
N PHE A 89 -10.51 -3.24 6.50
CA PHE A 89 -9.51 -3.06 7.57
C PHE A 89 -9.33 -1.63 8.08
N PHE A 90 -9.70 -0.59 7.33
CA PHE A 90 -9.51 0.80 7.73
C PHE A 90 -10.84 1.54 7.84
N LYS A 91 -10.91 2.56 8.70
CA LYS A 91 -12.14 3.34 8.91
C LYS A 91 -12.38 4.40 7.84
N SER A 92 -11.31 4.93 7.23
CA SER A 92 -11.39 5.98 6.22
C SER A 92 -10.47 5.66 5.06
N ILE A 93 -10.99 5.74 3.84
CA ILE A 93 -10.26 5.56 2.59
C ILE A 93 -10.49 6.78 1.71
N GLU A 94 -9.41 7.37 1.22
CA GLU A 94 -9.42 8.54 0.35
C GLU A 94 -8.53 8.29 -0.86
N ARG A 95 -8.98 8.72 -2.05
CA ARG A 95 -8.19 8.68 -3.27
C ARG A 95 -7.51 10.03 -3.45
N ILE A 96 -6.20 10.03 -3.65
CA ILE A 96 -5.41 11.26 -3.80
C ILE A 96 -4.69 11.22 -5.15
N LYS A 97 -4.95 12.22 -5.99
CA LYS A 97 -4.12 12.49 -7.17
C LYS A 97 -3.01 13.45 -6.72
N PRO A 98 -1.72 13.10 -6.84
CA PRO A 98 -0.64 14.02 -6.47
C PRO A 98 -0.59 15.21 -7.42
N ASP A 99 -0.29 16.40 -6.89
CA ASP A 99 -0.06 17.60 -7.71
C ASP A 99 1.18 17.45 -8.63
N SER A 100 2.16 16.65 -8.20
CA SER A 100 3.35 16.32 -8.99
C SER A 100 3.07 15.32 -10.10
N SER A 101 1.92 14.65 -10.09
CA SER A 101 1.57 13.63 -11.06
C SER A 101 1.11 14.26 -12.36
N ARG A 102 1.61 13.77 -13.49
CA ARG A 102 1.17 14.26 -14.80
C ARG A 102 -0.31 13.96 -15.03
N LYS A 103 -1.00 14.83 -15.75
CA LYS A 103 -2.45 14.71 -16.01
C LYS A 103 -2.81 13.42 -16.74
N GLU A 104 -1.95 12.98 -17.65
CA GLU A 104 -2.11 11.76 -18.45
C GLU A 104 -1.77 10.47 -17.69
N SER A 105 -1.13 10.59 -16.52
CA SER A 105 -0.79 9.45 -15.67
C SER A 105 -2.03 8.94 -14.95
N ARG A 106 -2.16 7.61 -14.86
CA ARG A 106 -3.17 6.94 -14.04
C ARG A 106 -2.77 6.80 -12.57
N GLU A 107 -1.59 7.30 -12.21
CA GLU A 107 -1.10 7.29 -10.84
C GLU A 107 -2.04 8.03 -9.90
N MET A 108 -2.38 7.35 -8.81
CA MET A 108 -3.11 7.84 -7.65
C MET A 108 -2.52 7.21 -6.39
N TYR A 109 -2.92 7.71 -5.23
CA TYR A 109 -2.66 7.06 -3.96
C TYR A 109 -3.97 6.76 -3.25
N LEU A 110 -4.02 5.61 -2.57
CA LEU A 110 -5.03 5.34 -1.55
C LEU A 110 -4.48 5.72 -0.18
N LEU A 111 -5.15 6.65 0.47
CA LEU A 111 -4.89 7.05 1.83
C LEU A 111 -5.89 6.36 2.76
N CYS A 112 -5.38 5.37 3.49
CA CYS A 112 -6.13 4.56 4.42
C CYS A 112 -5.79 4.99 5.85
N ARG A 113 -6.78 5.39 6.64
CA ARG A 113 -6.57 5.89 8.02
C ARG A 113 -7.36 5.07 9.02
N ASN A 114 -6.78 4.94 10.22
CA ASN A 114 -7.33 4.25 11.38
C ASN A 114 -7.62 2.78 11.08
N LEU A 115 -6.65 1.91 11.36
CA LEU A 115 -6.83 0.46 11.33
C LEU A 115 -7.94 0.06 12.31
N LYS A 116 -8.89 -0.73 11.85
CA LYS A 116 -9.95 -1.29 12.69
C LYS A 116 -9.34 -2.33 13.61
N THR A 117 -9.63 -2.19 14.89
CA THR A 117 -9.44 -3.26 15.87
C THR A 117 -10.64 -4.19 15.77
N VAL A 118 -10.37 -5.49 15.61
CA VAL A 118 -11.37 -6.54 15.87
C VAL A 118 -11.72 -6.52 17.34
#